data_AF-A0A7J6SYY8-F1
#
_entry.id   AF-A0A7J6SYY8-F1
#
_cell.length_a   1.000
_cell.length_b   1.000
_cell.length_c   1.000
_cell.angle_alpha   90.00
_cell.angle_beta   90.00
_cell.angle_gamma   90.00
#
_symmetry.space_group_name_H-M   'P 1'
#
loop_
_entity.id
_entity.type
_entity.pdbx_description
1 polymer ?
#
loop_
_entity_poly.entity_id
_entity_poly.type
_entity_poly.pdbx_seq_one_letter_code
_entity_poly.pdbx_strand_id
1 'polypeptide(L)'
;MATKMYKGMFFGYKQGCPFAEDKCINDAGAVTFENGQEKTSHFCSAEDDDEHRCSLDLKTKVQCTIKHEKAPFPQYQYGGPVKHGKSFYGDYCPIWEGASAWDCELGRFDDMSRLNGELFATDSICLMSSLRRSQYLGGGKVKIIPNPKQISACHRVECSADRKSYAVFVAVGYDGNSNDVRPVGTCYTAGQTLKDPNGEYSKEVSAYSYEEGYLTCADPALVCAVKKCVSSLL
;
A
#
# COMPACT_ATOMS: atom_id res chain seq x y z
N MET A 1 -8.79 11.52 26.10
CA MET A 1 -8.90 10.05 25.97
C MET A 1 -7.67 9.56 25.23
N ALA A 2 -6.95 8.58 25.76
CA ALA A 2 -5.81 7.99 25.05
C ALA A 2 -6.32 7.20 23.83
N THR A 3 -5.79 7.50 22.65
CA THR A 3 -6.14 6.80 21.41
C THR A 3 -5.83 5.31 21.56
N LYS A 4 -6.77 4.44 21.21
CA LYS A 4 -6.54 2.99 21.23
C LYS A 4 -5.40 2.67 20.27
N MET A 5 -4.34 2.03 20.78
CA MET A 5 -3.22 1.61 19.95
C MET A 5 -3.57 0.36 19.12
N TYR A 6 -3.27 0.37 17.82
CA TYR A 6 -3.43 -0.70 16.86
C TYR A 6 -2.07 -1.36 16.58
N LYS A 7 -2.00 -2.70 16.68
CA LYS A 7 -0.80 -3.48 16.33
C LYS A 7 -0.42 -3.17 14.88
N GLY A 8 0.87 -2.95 14.62
CA GLY A 8 1.39 -2.73 13.27
C GLY A 8 1.17 -1.32 12.71
N MET A 9 0.34 -0.46 13.34
CA MET A 9 0.17 0.94 12.89
C MET A 9 1.02 1.91 13.72
N PHE A 10 1.15 1.66 15.03
CA PHE A 10 1.91 2.54 15.92
C PHE A 10 3.37 2.09 16.04
N PHE A 11 4.28 3.04 15.83
CA PHE A 11 5.71 2.85 15.91
C PHE A 11 6.12 2.32 17.29
N GLY A 12 6.90 1.22 17.30
CA GLY A 12 7.39 0.60 18.54
C GLY A 12 6.33 -0.11 19.39
N TYR A 13 5.10 -0.29 18.91
CA TYR A 13 4.02 -0.90 19.70
C TYR A 13 4.40 -2.29 20.23
N LYS A 14 4.58 -2.38 21.56
CA LYS A 14 4.93 -3.60 22.31
C LYS A 14 6.16 -4.35 21.77
N GLN A 15 7.15 -3.64 21.23
CA GLN A 15 8.38 -4.25 20.70
C GLN A 15 9.42 -4.56 21.79
N GLY A 16 9.27 -4.01 23.00
CA GLY A 16 10.18 -4.27 24.13
C GLY A 16 11.50 -3.51 24.04
N CYS A 17 12.42 -3.76 25.00
CA CYS A 17 13.72 -3.09 25.08
C CYS A 17 14.59 -3.22 23.81
N PRO A 18 14.64 -4.37 23.11
CA PRO A 18 15.44 -4.52 21.89
C PRO A 18 15.14 -3.45 20.84
N PHE A 19 13.91 -2.95 20.77
CA PHE A 19 13.53 -1.87 19.85
C PHE A 19 14.34 -0.58 20.03
N ALA A 20 14.79 -0.29 21.25
CA ALA A 20 15.56 0.90 21.57
C ALA A 20 17.07 0.62 21.69
N GLU A 21 17.45 -0.64 21.90
CA GLU A 21 18.84 -1.04 22.17
C GLU A 21 19.55 -1.61 20.93
N ASP A 22 18.81 -2.32 20.07
CA ASP A 22 19.36 -2.97 18.88
C ASP A 22 19.21 -2.12 17.62
N LYS A 23 20.05 -2.41 16.63
CA LYS A 23 19.87 -1.89 15.27
C LYS A 23 18.51 -2.30 14.71
N CYS A 24 17.86 -1.40 13.97
CA CYS A 24 16.60 -1.67 13.24
C CYS A 24 16.72 -2.70 12.10
N ILE A 25 17.94 -2.92 11.61
CA ILE A 25 18.28 -3.93 10.62
C ILE A 25 19.58 -4.57 11.08
N ASN A 26 19.62 -5.89 11.09
CA ASN A 26 20.82 -6.62 11.49
C ASN A 26 21.89 -6.56 10.39
N ASP A 27 23.09 -7.02 10.69
CA ASP A 27 24.20 -6.98 9.74
C ASP A 27 23.99 -7.92 8.54
N ALA A 28 23.09 -8.90 8.64
CA ALA A 28 22.63 -9.74 7.53
C ALA A 28 21.61 -9.03 6.62
N GLY A 29 21.22 -7.80 6.95
CA GLY A 29 20.29 -6.99 6.15
C GLY A 29 18.81 -7.25 6.45
N ALA A 30 18.47 -8.09 7.43
CA ALA A 30 17.09 -8.37 7.80
C ALA A 30 16.58 -7.41 8.88
N VAL A 31 15.29 -7.06 8.82
CA VAL A 31 14.64 -6.24 9.83
C VAL A 31 14.61 -7.00 11.16
N THR A 32 15.05 -6.36 12.23
CA THR A 32 15.16 -6.99 13.56
C THR A 32 13.84 -7.03 14.33
N PHE A 33 12.91 -6.14 13.98
CA PHE A 33 11.65 -5.96 14.69
C PHE A 33 10.46 -6.40 13.82
N GLU A 34 10.28 -7.73 13.71
CA GLU A 34 9.15 -8.34 13.02
C GLU A 34 8.28 -9.12 14.02
N ASN A 35 7.08 -8.62 14.31
CA ASN A 35 6.18 -9.28 15.24
C ASN A 35 5.17 -10.17 14.47
N GLY A 36 5.68 -11.29 13.91
CA GLY A 36 4.88 -12.40 13.39
C GLY A 36 4.85 -12.59 11.87
N GLN A 37 6.00 -12.68 11.20
CA GLN A 37 6.18 -13.03 9.76
C GLN A 37 5.49 -12.13 8.72
N GLU A 38 4.63 -11.19 9.13
CA GLU A 38 4.16 -10.13 8.24
C GLU A 38 5.16 -8.98 8.28
N LYS A 39 5.66 -8.56 7.10
CA LYS A 39 6.47 -7.34 6.86
C LYS A 39 5.68 -6.06 7.24
N THR A 40 5.27 -5.95 8.50
CA THR A 40 4.51 -4.86 9.13
C THR A 40 5.44 -3.81 9.74
N SER A 41 6.75 -3.97 9.55
CA SER A 41 7.76 -3.09 10.09
C SER A 41 7.66 -1.70 9.46
N HIS A 42 7.86 -0.67 10.29
CA HIS A 42 8.12 0.68 9.81
C HIS A 42 9.44 0.77 9.03
N PHE A 43 10.31 -0.23 9.21
CA PHE A 43 11.59 -0.36 8.52
C PHE A 43 11.47 -1.22 7.27
N CYS A 44 12.32 -0.94 6.29
CA CYS A 44 12.49 -1.76 5.09
C CYS A 44 13.91 -2.33 5.05
N SER A 45 14.11 -3.48 4.41
CA SER A 45 15.41 -4.15 4.31
C SER A 45 16.16 -3.78 3.04
N ALA A 46 17.44 -4.15 2.96
CA ALA A 46 18.26 -3.96 1.77
C ALA A 46 17.77 -4.74 0.53
N GLU A 47 16.92 -5.74 0.73
CA GLU A 47 16.29 -6.53 -0.34
C GLU A 47 15.00 -5.86 -0.85
N ASP A 48 14.41 -4.98 -0.05
CA ASP A 48 13.19 -4.24 -0.40
C ASP A 48 13.48 -2.97 -1.22
N ASP A 49 14.72 -2.80 -1.68
CA ASP A 49 15.13 -1.63 -2.45
C ASP A 49 14.25 -1.45 -3.70
N ASP A 50 13.72 -0.25 -3.87
CA ASP A 50 12.71 0.09 -4.88
C ASP A 50 11.38 -0.68 -4.82
N GLU A 51 11.15 -1.51 -3.79
CA GLU A 51 9.83 -2.10 -3.57
C GLU A 51 8.83 -1.04 -3.13
N HIS A 52 7.61 -1.20 -3.63
CA HIS A 52 6.48 -0.33 -3.33
C HIS A 52 5.48 -1.10 -2.50
N ARG A 53 4.93 -0.45 -1.48
CA ARG A 53 3.84 -1.01 -0.67
C ARG A 53 2.91 0.09 -0.18
N CYS A 54 1.93 -0.30 0.60
CA CYS A 54 1.08 0.65 1.30
C CYS A 54 1.68 1.05 2.63
N SER A 55 1.53 2.33 2.96
CA SER A 55 1.69 2.83 4.33
C SER A 55 0.80 2.03 5.29
N LEU A 56 1.18 2.00 6.57
CA LEU A 56 0.51 1.19 7.58
C LEU A 56 -0.90 1.70 7.93
N ASP A 57 -1.17 2.98 7.69
CA ASP A 57 -2.51 3.58 7.78
C ASP A 57 -3.29 3.49 6.44
N LEU A 58 -2.68 2.87 5.42
CA LEU A 58 -3.22 2.66 4.09
C LEU A 58 -3.54 3.97 3.35
N LYS A 59 -2.98 5.12 3.74
CA LYS A 59 -3.33 6.40 3.10
C LYS A 59 -2.47 6.76 1.91
N THR A 60 -1.26 6.24 1.86
CA THR A 60 -0.24 6.64 0.89
C THR A 60 0.46 5.41 0.36
N LYS A 61 0.82 5.41 -0.93
CA LYS A 61 1.84 4.49 -1.44
C LYS A 61 3.19 4.90 -0.88
N VAL A 62 4.02 3.92 -0.54
CA VAL A 62 5.34 4.15 0.04
C VAL A 62 6.37 3.28 -0.66
N GLN A 63 7.59 3.77 -0.74
CA GLN A 63 8.74 3.06 -1.30
C GLN A 63 9.80 2.90 -0.21
N CYS A 64 10.50 1.77 -0.22
CA CYS A 64 11.66 1.61 0.64
C CYS A 64 12.73 2.63 0.26
N THR A 65 13.25 3.33 1.26
CA THR A 65 14.19 4.41 1.03
C THR A 65 15.57 4.07 1.57
N ILE A 66 16.45 3.68 0.65
CA ILE A 66 17.84 3.35 0.92
C ILE A 66 18.75 4.27 0.12
N LYS A 67 19.80 4.77 0.78
CA LYS A 67 20.92 5.41 0.13
C LYS A 67 22.03 4.41 -0.11
N HIS A 68 22.61 4.48 -1.31
CA HIS A 68 23.74 3.67 -1.75
C HIS A 68 25.05 4.45 -1.65
N GLU A 69 25.34 4.96 -0.45
CA GLU A 69 26.56 5.70 -0.15
C GLU A 69 27.11 5.30 1.22
N LYS A 70 28.37 5.65 1.50
CA LYS A 70 29.00 5.33 2.78
C LYS A 70 28.24 6.01 3.91
N ALA A 71 27.76 5.22 4.88
CA ALA A 71 27.09 5.76 6.06
C ALA A 71 28.03 6.71 6.84
N PRO A 72 27.49 7.76 7.49
CA PRO A 72 28.31 8.71 8.26
C PRO A 72 29.17 8.03 9.34
N PHE A 73 28.64 6.97 9.96
CA PHE A 73 29.35 6.17 10.96
C PHE A 73 29.02 4.67 10.80
N PRO A 74 29.93 3.76 11.24
CA PRO A 74 29.74 2.31 11.07
C PRO A 74 28.48 1.74 11.75
N GLN A 75 28.03 2.31 12.87
CA GLN A 75 26.82 1.85 13.56
C GLN A 75 25.53 2.06 12.75
N TYR A 76 25.56 2.94 11.75
CA TYR A 76 24.43 3.25 10.86
C TYR A 76 24.50 2.51 9.52
N GLN A 77 25.37 1.51 9.43
CA GLN A 77 25.43 0.61 8.28
C GLN A 77 24.39 -0.49 8.46
N TYR A 78 23.47 -0.57 7.50
CA TYR A 78 22.34 -1.49 7.51
C TYR A 78 22.32 -2.28 6.19
N GLY A 79 22.79 -3.54 6.22
CA GLY A 79 22.94 -4.37 5.01
C GLY A 79 24.20 -4.10 4.19
N GLY A 80 25.26 -3.57 4.81
CA GLY A 80 26.58 -3.37 4.22
C GLY A 80 27.15 -1.95 4.40
N PRO A 81 28.43 -1.70 4.04
CA PRO A 81 29.12 -0.44 4.35
C PRO A 81 28.61 0.78 3.57
N VAL A 82 27.83 0.55 2.52
CA VAL A 82 27.32 1.57 1.59
C VAL A 82 25.79 1.65 1.58
N LYS A 83 25.12 1.10 2.60
CA LYS A 83 23.66 1.10 2.68
C LYS A 83 23.19 1.68 4.01
N HIS A 84 22.36 2.72 3.94
CA HIS A 84 21.70 3.32 5.09
C HIS A 84 20.43 4.06 4.64
N GLY A 85 19.54 4.38 5.58
CA GLY A 85 18.35 5.20 5.34
C GLY A 85 18.66 6.68 5.17
N LYS A 86 17.72 7.46 4.62
CA LYS A 86 17.94 8.90 4.36
C LYS A 86 17.95 9.77 5.62
N SER A 87 17.16 9.43 6.63
CA SER A 87 16.83 10.33 7.74
C SER A 87 17.70 10.10 8.97
N PHE A 88 18.35 11.16 9.46
CA PHE A 88 19.09 11.10 10.72
C PHE A 88 18.18 10.97 11.95
N TYR A 89 16.91 11.42 11.86
CA TYR A 89 15.96 11.38 12.99
C TYR A 89 15.57 9.96 13.40
N GLY A 90 15.73 8.98 12.50
CA GLY A 90 15.52 7.57 12.78
C GLY A 90 16.83 6.80 12.79
N ASP A 91 17.94 7.42 13.21
CA ASP A 91 19.27 6.80 13.23
C ASP A 91 19.71 6.22 11.88
N TYR A 92 19.30 6.85 10.78
CA TYR A 92 19.51 6.35 9.42
C TYR A 92 18.95 4.93 9.19
N CYS A 93 17.97 4.49 9.95
CA CYS A 93 17.22 3.29 9.64
C CYS A 93 16.47 3.44 8.32
N PRO A 94 16.63 2.51 7.37
CA PRO A 94 15.78 2.48 6.18
C PRO A 94 14.32 2.29 6.57
N ILE A 95 13.48 3.17 6.05
CA ILE A 95 12.04 3.19 6.31
C ILE A 95 11.28 3.29 5.00
N TRP A 96 9.99 2.99 5.08
CA TRP A 96 9.05 3.19 3.99
C TRP A 96 8.63 4.66 3.94
N GLU A 97 9.02 5.36 2.88
CA GLU A 97 8.77 6.79 2.69
C GLU A 97 7.67 6.98 1.65
N GLY A 98 6.70 7.84 1.97
CA GLY A 98 5.66 8.26 1.02
C GLY A 98 5.99 9.61 0.40
N ALA A 99 5.37 9.89 -0.75
CA ALA A 99 5.40 11.22 -1.37
C ALA A 99 3.98 11.79 -1.44
N SER A 100 3.85 13.13 -1.48
CA SER A 100 2.54 13.77 -1.59
C SER A 100 1.79 13.39 -2.88
N ALA A 101 2.51 13.14 -3.97
CA ALA A 101 1.93 12.65 -5.22
C ALA A 101 1.34 11.23 -5.11
N TRP A 102 1.66 10.50 -4.03
CA TRP A 102 1.25 9.12 -3.77
C TRP A 102 0.20 8.98 -2.67
N ASP A 103 -0.25 10.11 -2.13
CA ASP A 103 -1.38 10.17 -1.21
C ASP A 103 -2.65 9.71 -1.95
N CYS A 104 -3.40 8.77 -1.39
CA CYS A 104 -4.58 8.24 -2.05
C CYS A 104 -5.79 9.18 -1.97
N GLU A 105 -5.77 10.20 -1.12
CA GLU A 105 -6.82 11.22 -1.04
C GLU A 105 -6.51 12.42 -1.97
N LEU A 106 -5.24 12.81 -2.07
CA LEU A 106 -4.78 14.06 -2.70
C LEU A 106 -3.82 13.88 -3.89
N GLY A 107 -3.44 12.64 -4.18
CA GLY A 107 -2.44 12.30 -5.18
C GLY A 107 -2.82 12.74 -6.58
N ARG A 108 -1.81 12.78 -7.46
CA ARG A 108 -1.99 13.18 -8.85
C ARG A 108 -2.21 11.94 -9.71
N PHE A 109 -3.29 11.94 -10.47
CA PHE A 109 -3.53 10.92 -11.48
C PHE A 109 -2.59 11.11 -12.67
N ASP A 110 -1.80 10.08 -12.97
CA ASP A 110 -0.86 10.01 -14.09
C ASP A 110 -1.11 8.78 -14.98
N ASP A 111 -0.28 8.60 -16.01
CA ASP A 111 -0.41 7.46 -16.94
C ASP A 111 -0.25 6.11 -16.26
N MET A 112 0.56 6.00 -15.22
CA MET A 112 0.74 4.75 -14.47
C MET A 112 -0.47 4.47 -13.58
N SER A 113 -0.98 5.48 -12.90
CA SER A 113 -2.22 5.44 -12.12
C SER A 113 -3.38 4.96 -12.98
N ARG A 114 -3.44 5.46 -14.21
CA ARG A 114 -4.40 5.05 -15.23
C ARG A 114 -4.31 3.57 -15.55
N LEU A 115 -3.11 3.06 -15.81
CA LEU A 115 -2.89 1.64 -16.09
C LEU A 115 -3.21 0.75 -14.89
N ASN A 116 -2.99 1.23 -13.67
CA ASN A 116 -3.23 0.52 -12.43
C ASN A 116 -4.70 0.58 -11.98
N GLY A 117 -5.55 1.37 -12.66
CA GLY A 117 -6.94 1.57 -12.27
C GLY A 117 -7.09 2.34 -10.95
N GLU A 118 -6.12 3.21 -10.64
CA GLU A 118 -6.09 3.95 -9.38
C GLU A 118 -7.17 5.03 -9.32
N LEU A 119 -7.63 5.33 -8.11
CA LEU A 119 -8.58 6.39 -7.80
C LEU A 119 -8.02 7.24 -6.67
N PHE A 120 -8.06 8.55 -6.83
CA PHE A 120 -7.63 9.50 -5.80
C PHE A 120 -8.84 10.25 -5.26
N ALA A 121 -9.27 9.91 -4.04
CA ALA A 121 -10.49 10.43 -3.45
C ALA A 121 -10.44 10.35 -1.93
N THR A 122 -11.28 11.12 -1.24
CA THR A 122 -11.36 11.10 0.24
C THR A 122 -11.74 9.74 0.83
N ASP A 123 -12.23 8.81 0.02
CA ASP A 123 -12.55 7.42 0.36
C ASP A 123 -11.64 6.39 -0.33
N SER A 124 -10.53 6.85 -0.91
CA SER A 124 -9.50 5.98 -1.44
C SER A 124 -8.47 5.61 -0.37
N ILE A 125 -8.02 4.37 -0.46
CA ILE A 125 -6.94 3.81 0.34
C ILE A 125 -5.95 3.10 -0.57
N CYS A 126 -4.73 2.93 -0.08
CA CYS A 126 -3.72 2.11 -0.72
C CYS A 126 -4.00 0.63 -0.41
N LEU A 127 -4.03 -0.19 -1.46
CA LEU A 127 -4.05 -1.65 -1.37
C LEU A 127 -2.95 -2.25 -2.27
N MET A 128 -2.50 -3.45 -1.92
CA MET A 128 -1.58 -4.20 -2.78
C MET A 128 -2.34 -4.87 -3.92
N SER A 129 -1.90 -4.64 -5.15
CA SER A 129 -2.63 -4.99 -6.36
C SER A 129 -1.68 -5.39 -7.48
N SER A 130 -2.01 -6.43 -8.24
CA SER A 130 -1.37 -6.72 -9.53
C SER A 130 -2.26 -6.32 -10.72
N LEU A 131 -3.41 -5.68 -10.43
CA LEU A 131 -4.40 -5.28 -11.43
C LEU A 131 -3.77 -4.33 -12.45
N ARG A 132 -3.98 -4.64 -13.73
CA ARG A 132 -3.57 -3.80 -14.87
C ARG A 132 -4.70 -3.72 -15.90
N ARG A 133 -4.96 -2.52 -16.38
CA ARG A 133 -5.79 -2.26 -17.56
C ARG A 133 -5.00 -2.62 -18.81
N SER A 134 -5.63 -3.27 -19.77
CA SER A 134 -5.09 -3.33 -21.13
C SER A 134 -5.29 -2.00 -21.84
N GLN A 135 -4.40 -1.72 -22.77
CA GLN A 135 -4.34 -0.44 -23.49
C GLN A 135 -4.56 -0.70 -24.98
N TYR A 136 -5.32 0.19 -25.62
CA TYR A 136 -5.45 0.16 -27.08
C TYR A 136 -4.31 0.97 -27.69
N LEU A 137 -3.49 0.34 -28.52
CA LEU A 137 -2.45 0.99 -29.33
C LEU A 137 -2.78 0.76 -30.80
N GLY A 138 -2.89 1.85 -31.59
CA GLY A 138 -2.95 1.77 -33.06
C GLY A 138 -4.12 0.96 -33.64
N GLY A 139 -5.29 0.95 -33.01
CA GLY A 139 -6.48 0.23 -33.50
C GLY A 139 -6.61 -1.24 -33.05
N GLY A 140 -5.65 -1.75 -32.27
CA GLY A 140 -5.71 -3.07 -31.63
C GLY A 140 -5.71 -2.98 -30.10
N LYS A 141 -6.36 -3.95 -29.44
CA LYS A 141 -6.26 -4.14 -27.99
C LYS A 141 -4.93 -4.81 -27.69
N VAL A 142 -4.02 -4.12 -27.00
CA VAL A 142 -2.77 -4.73 -26.52
C VAL A 142 -2.99 -5.17 -25.09
N LYS A 143 -2.96 -6.49 -24.87
CA LYS A 143 -2.92 -7.10 -23.54
C LYS A 143 -1.68 -6.60 -22.82
N ILE A 144 -1.88 -5.78 -21.78
CA ILE A 144 -0.81 -5.46 -20.85
C ILE A 144 -0.74 -6.64 -19.89
N ILE A 145 0.37 -7.37 -19.95
CA ILE A 145 0.64 -8.49 -19.05
C ILE A 145 0.60 -7.95 -17.61
N PRO A 146 -0.17 -8.57 -16.70
CA PRO A 146 -0.17 -8.18 -15.29
C PRO A 146 1.24 -8.12 -14.76
N ASN A 147 1.52 -7.18 -13.84
CA ASN A 147 2.79 -7.24 -13.16
C ASN A 147 2.79 -8.52 -12.28
N PRO A 148 3.71 -9.48 -12.51
CA PRO A 148 3.78 -10.66 -11.65
C PRO A 148 4.07 -10.28 -10.19
N LYS A 149 4.67 -9.09 -9.95
CA LYS A 149 4.81 -8.50 -8.62
C LYS A 149 3.60 -7.60 -8.32
N GLN A 150 3.04 -7.73 -7.12
CA GLN A 150 2.06 -6.75 -6.63
C GLN A 150 2.72 -5.38 -6.53
N ILE A 151 1.96 -4.35 -6.84
CA ILE A 151 2.29 -2.95 -6.65
C ILE A 151 1.30 -2.35 -5.65
N SER A 152 1.72 -1.30 -4.95
CA SER A 152 0.80 -0.47 -4.19
C SER A 152 -0.03 0.40 -5.13
N ALA A 153 -1.35 0.41 -4.95
CA ALA A 153 -2.27 1.19 -5.79
C ALA A 153 -3.40 1.79 -4.94
N CYS A 154 -3.81 3.01 -5.26
CA CYS A 154 -4.91 3.70 -4.59
C CYS A 154 -6.27 3.27 -5.16
N HIS A 155 -7.16 2.79 -4.30
CA HIS A 155 -8.49 2.32 -4.69
C HIS A 155 -9.54 2.92 -3.77
N ARG A 156 -10.66 3.34 -4.37
CA ARG A 156 -11.83 3.79 -3.63
C ARG A 156 -12.45 2.61 -2.89
N VAL A 157 -12.86 2.82 -1.64
CA VAL A 157 -13.54 1.81 -0.83
C VAL A 157 -14.82 2.32 -0.20
N GLU A 158 -15.76 1.41 -0.01
CA GLU A 158 -17.01 1.69 0.70
C GLU A 158 -17.22 0.65 1.79
N CYS A 159 -17.21 1.10 3.05
CA CYS A 159 -17.42 0.22 4.19
C CYS A 159 -18.89 -0.16 4.36
N SER A 160 -19.14 -1.42 4.71
CA SER A 160 -20.45 -1.88 5.13
C SER A 160 -20.95 -1.10 6.36
N ALA A 161 -22.27 -1.02 6.53
CA ALA A 161 -22.88 -0.31 7.66
C ALA A 161 -22.41 -0.84 9.03
N ASP A 162 -22.15 -2.15 9.14
CA ASP A 162 -21.62 -2.80 10.33
C ASP A 162 -20.08 -2.72 10.46
N ARG A 163 -19.40 -2.14 9.46
CA ARG A 163 -17.95 -1.95 9.37
C ARG A 163 -17.12 -3.23 9.45
N LYS A 164 -17.73 -4.38 9.13
CA LYS A 164 -17.03 -5.67 9.12
C LYS A 164 -16.50 -6.04 7.74
N SER A 165 -16.88 -5.29 6.70
CA SER A 165 -16.40 -5.49 5.34
C SER A 165 -16.33 -4.16 4.59
N TYR A 166 -15.69 -4.17 3.44
CA TYR A 166 -15.68 -3.04 2.52
C TYR A 166 -15.66 -3.52 1.07
N ALA A 167 -16.40 -2.81 0.21
CA ALA A 167 -16.31 -2.97 -1.23
C ALA A 167 -15.12 -2.17 -1.77
N VAL A 168 -14.44 -2.70 -2.79
CA VAL A 168 -13.31 -2.05 -3.46
C VAL A 168 -13.70 -1.67 -4.88
N PHE A 169 -13.32 -0.48 -5.31
CA PHE A 169 -13.63 0.07 -6.62
C PHE A 169 -12.37 0.50 -7.38
N VAL A 170 -12.44 0.39 -8.71
CA VAL A 170 -11.39 0.83 -9.65
C VAL A 170 -11.92 1.89 -10.62
N ALA A 171 -11.01 2.73 -11.13
CA ALA A 171 -11.35 3.75 -12.12
C ALA A 171 -11.70 3.14 -13.48
N VAL A 172 -12.84 3.53 -14.06
CA VAL A 172 -13.17 3.23 -15.46
C VAL A 172 -12.66 4.33 -16.38
N GLY A 173 -12.74 5.57 -15.95
CA GLY A 173 -12.27 6.73 -16.71
C GLY A 173 -10.75 6.76 -16.88
N TYR A 174 -10.27 7.62 -17.78
CA TYR A 174 -8.85 7.93 -17.96
C TYR A 174 -8.42 9.19 -17.20
N ASP A 175 -9.21 9.64 -16.23
CA ASP A 175 -9.09 10.93 -15.54
C ASP A 175 -8.89 10.80 -14.02
N GLY A 176 -9.06 9.61 -13.43
CA GLY A 176 -8.73 9.33 -12.02
C GLY A 176 -9.61 9.95 -10.96
N ASN A 177 -10.46 10.89 -11.36
CA ASN A 177 -11.41 11.64 -10.54
C ASN A 177 -12.87 11.36 -10.92
N SER A 178 -13.12 10.52 -11.93
CA SER A 178 -14.48 10.25 -12.38
C SER A 178 -15.27 9.49 -11.32
N ASN A 179 -16.54 9.87 -11.17
CA ASN A 179 -17.56 9.07 -10.48
C ASN A 179 -17.81 7.72 -11.19
N ASP A 180 -17.21 7.50 -12.37
CA ASP A 180 -17.29 6.27 -13.13
C ASP A 180 -16.29 5.25 -12.57
N VAL A 181 -16.74 4.60 -11.50
CA VAL A 181 -16.02 3.57 -10.76
C VAL A 181 -16.73 2.24 -10.91
N ARG A 182 -16.00 1.13 -10.80
CA ARG A 182 -16.59 -0.23 -10.85
C ARG A 182 -16.20 -1.07 -9.66
N PRO A 183 -17.13 -1.87 -9.11
CA PRO A 183 -16.83 -2.76 -8.01
C PRO A 183 -15.94 -3.91 -8.50
N VAL A 184 -14.83 -4.14 -7.80
CA VAL A 184 -13.97 -5.32 -7.97
C VAL A 184 -14.50 -6.48 -7.12
N GLY A 185 -14.99 -6.19 -5.92
CA GLY A 185 -15.50 -7.17 -4.97
C GLY A 185 -15.53 -6.63 -3.55
N THR A 186 -15.82 -7.52 -2.59
CA THR A 186 -15.94 -7.19 -1.17
C THR A 186 -14.91 -7.93 -0.33
N CYS A 187 -14.17 -7.19 0.48
CA CYS A 187 -13.20 -7.68 1.45
C CYS A 187 -13.86 -7.94 2.80
N TYR A 188 -13.71 -9.15 3.33
CA TYR A 188 -14.24 -9.59 4.63
C TYR A 188 -13.15 -9.90 5.65
N THR A 189 -11.94 -10.26 5.19
CA THR A 189 -10.81 -10.60 6.06
C THR A 189 -9.50 -10.06 5.50
N ALA A 190 -8.54 -9.77 6.39
CA ALA A 190 -7.18 -9.43 6.00
C ALA A 190 -6.55 -10.55 5.17
N GLY A 191 -5.76 -10.20 4.15
CA GLY A 191 -5.10 -11.15 3.26
C GLY A 191 -6.03 -11.83 2.24
N GLN A 192 -7.35 -11.63 2.32
CA GLN A 192 -8.28 -12.12 1.29
C GLN A 192 -7.84 -11.56 -0.06
N THR A 193 -7.74 -12.41 -1.05
CA THR A 193 -7.48 -11.95 -2.41
C THR A 193 -8.79 -11.73 -3.14
N LEU A 194 -9.03 -10.50 -3.60
CA LEU A 194 -10.03 -10.22 -4.63
C LEU A 194 -9.43 -10.60 -5.97
N LYS A 195 -9.65 -11.86 -6.32
CA LYS A 195 -9.67 -12.34 -7.69
C LYS A 195 -11.13 -12.40 -8.08
N ASP A 196 -11.43 -12.28 -9.37
CA ASP A 196 -12.73 -12.79 -9.77
C ASP A 196 -12.76 -14.33 -9.56
N PRO A 197 -13.82 -14.91 -8.98
CA PRO A 197 -13.95 -16.33 -8.70
C PRO A 197 -13.83 -17.28 -9.91
N ASN A 198 -13.89 -16.79 -11.15
CA ASN A 198 -13.65 -17.57 -12.37
C ASN A 198 -12.34 -17.20 -13.10
N GLY A 199 -11.56 -16.24 -12.57
CA GLY A 199 -10.51 -15.58 -13.35
C GLY A 199 -11.07 -14.56 -14.36
N GLU A 200 -12.36 -14.22 -14.30
CA GLU A 200 -13.03 -13.30 -15.23
C GLU A 200 -13.77 -12.21 -14.46
N TYR A 201 -13.17 -11.03 -14.25
CA TYR A 201 -13.83 -9.89 -13.59
C TYR A 201 -15.31 -9.77 -13.96
N SER A 202 -16.15 -9.30 -13.02
CA SER A 202 -17.59 -9.09 -13.22
C SER A 202 -17.88 -8.65 -14.66
N LYS A 203 -18.97 -9.11 -15.28
CA LYS A 203 -19.31 -8.77 -16.69
C LYS A 203 -19.15 -7.28 -17.02
N GLU A 204 -19.29 -6.43 -16.01
CA GLU A 204 -19.12 -4.99 -16.06
C GLU A 204 -17.65 -4.52 -16.04
N VAL A 205 -16.73 -5.19 -15.34
CA VAL A 205 -15.27 -4.90 -15.32
C VAL A 205 -14.54 -5.56 -16.49
N SER A 206 -14.92 -6.78 -16.89
CA SER A 206 -14.35 -7.47 -18.07
C SER A 206 -14.64 -6.74 -19.39
N ALA A 207 -15.72 -5.95 -19.45
CA ALA A 207 -16.04 -5.07 -20.58
C ALA A 207 -15.04 -3.91 -20.77
N TYR A 208 -14.27 -3.53 -19.75
CA TYR A 208 -13.33 -2.40 -19.78
C TYR A 208 -11.87 -2.82 -19.73
N SER A 209 -11.58 -4.01 -20.27
CA SER A 209 -10.21 -4.33 -20.68
C SER A 209 -9.26 -4.60 -19.48
N TYR A 210 -9.78 -4.90 -18.28
CA TYR A 210 -8.96 -5.52 -17.23
C TYR A 210 -8.85 -7.01 -17.53
N GLU A 211 -7.65 -7.49 -17.85
CA GLU A 211 -7.51 -8.83 -18.39
C GLU A 211 -7.15 -9.85 -17.32
N GLU A 212 -6.22 -9.54 -16.42
CA GLU A 212 -5.73 -10.47 -15.39
C GLU A 212 -5.15 -9.67 -14.20
N GLY A 213 -5.12 -10.27 -13.00
CA GLY A 213 -4.58 -9.63 -11.80
C GLY A 213 -5.42 -9.91 -10.55
N TYR A 214 -4.97 -9.38 -9.42
CA TYR A 214 -5.62 -9.57 -8.13
C TYR A 214 -5.28 -8.45 -7.16
N LEU A 215 -6.18 -8.22 -6.20
CA LEU A 215 -5.97 -7.29 -5.10
C LEU A 215 -5.96 -8.03 -3.77
N THR A 216 -5.06 -7.66 -2.85
CA THR A 216 -5.01 -8.20 -1.49
C THR A 216 -5.72 -7.25 -0.53
N CYS A 217 -6.76 -7.75 0.12
CA CYS A 217 -7.53 -7.03 1.13
C CYS A 217 -6.68 -6.74 2.37
N ALA A 218 -6.71 -5.50 2.83
CA ALA A 218 -6.35 -5.15 4.20
C ALA A 218 -7.45 -5.51 5.20
N ASP A 219 -7.12 -5.51 6.49
CA ASP A 219 -8.07 -5.77 7.58
C ASP A 219 -9.24 -4.76 7.54
N PRO A 220 -10.51 -5.19 7.44
CA PRO A 220 -11.67 -4.30 7.51
C PRO A 220 -11.70 -3.44 8.78
N ALA A 221 -11.17 -3.93 9.90
CA ALA A 221 -11.07 -3.15 11.13
C ALA A 221 -10.10 -1.97 11.00
N LEU A 222 -9.07 -2.08 10.14
CA LEU A 222 -8.18 -0.96 9.83
C LEU A 222 -8.84 0.00 8.84
N VAL A 223 -9.37 -0.53 7.72
CA VAL A 223 -9.99 0.27 6.65
C VAL A 223 -11.20 1.07 7.16
N CYS A 224 -12.09 0.42 7.92
CA CYS A 224 -13.37 1.01 8.33
C CYS A 224 -13.32 1.72 9.69
N ALA A 225 -12.23 1.58 10.46
CA ALA A 225 -12.04 2.36 11.68
C ALA A 225 -11.64 3.82 11.40
N VAL A 226 -10.92 4.08 10.30
CA VAL A 226 -10.38 5.41 9.99
C VAL A 226 -11.48 6.41 9.63
N LYS A 227 -12.68 5.96 9.25
CA LYS A 227 -13.83 6.82 8.99
C LYS A 227 -14.87 6.75 10.11
N LYS A 228 -14.71 7.57 11.15
CA LYS A 228 -15.76 8.42 11.78
C LYS A 228 -15.16 9.13 13.01
N CYS A 229 -14.66 10.35 12.82
CA CYS A 229 -15.14 11.46 13.64
C CYS A 229 -16.25 12.13 12.85
N VAL A 230 -17.45 11.54 12.83
CA VAL A 230 -18.62 12.35 12.46
C VAL A 230 -18.84 13.25 13.66
N SER A 231 -18.52 14.52 13.48
CA SER A 231 -18.99 15.58 14.35
C SER A 231 -20.51 15.53 14.34
N SER A 232 -21.09 14.80 15.29
CA SER A 232 -22.47 15.02 15.70
C SER A 232 -22.48 16.34 16.47
N LEU A 233 -22.46 17.45 15.74
CA LEU A 233 -22.78 18.77 16.26
C LEU A 233 -23.93 19.32 15.43
N LEU A 234 -25.07 19.36 16.12
CA LEU A 234 -26.30 20.12 15.90
C LEU A 234 -27.26 19.57 14.83
#